data_AF-A0A972BFQ7-F1
#
_entry.id   AF-A0A972BFQ7-F1
#
_cell.length_a   1.000
_cell.length_b   1.000
_cell.length_c   1.000
_cell.angle_alpha   90.00
_cell.angle_beta   90.00
_cell.angle_gamma   90.00
#
_symmetry.space_group_name_H-M   'P 1'
#
loop_
_entity.id
_entity.type
_entity.pdbx_description
1 polymer ?
#
loop_
_entity_poly.entity_id
_entity_poly.type
_entity_poly.pdbx_seq_one_letter_code
_entity_poly.pdbx_strand_id
1 'polypeptide(L)'
;MYTVTLEGYSESSLPERARREAEDRFRRTLERSLGGPEAVTAAYKAWQNAEETSESELSPEIMLLARQWQAGATRAYQSGFTGLGENPEAWFDVRLER
;
A
#
# COMPACT_ATOMS: atom_id res chain seq x y z
N MET A 1 -11.48 -7.65 2.52
CA MET A 1 -11.52 -6.31 1.88
C MET A 1 -10.47 -5.44 2.57
N TYR A 2 -10.00 -4.37 1.94
CA TYR A 2 -8.98 -3.50 2.53
C TYR A 2 -9.25 -2.04 2.16
N THR A 3 -8.74 -1.14 2.98
CA THR A 3 -8.85 0.31 2.81
C THR A 3 -7.48 0.93 2.62
N VAL A 4 -7.44 2.04 1.87
CA VAL A 4 -6.26 2.90 1.71
C VAL A 4 -6.67 4.30 2.11
N THR A 5 -5.93 4.89 3.05
CA THR A 5 -6.16 6.27 3.50
C THR A 5 -4.87 7.06 3.34
N LEU A 6 -4.93 8.24 2.72
CA LEU A 6 -3.80 9.16 2.67
C LEU A 6 -3.77 9.99 3.96
N GLU A 7 -2.66 9.93 4.67
CA GLU A 7 -2.41 10.65 5.92
C GLU A 7 -1.33 11.74 5.73
N GLY A 8 -1.21 12.63 6.71
CA GLY A 8 -0.19 13.70 6.72
C GLY A 8 -0.54 14.97 5.94
N TYR A 9 -1.69 15.03 5.27
CA TYR A 9 -2.24 16.26 4.69
C TYR A 9 -3.43 16.78 5.49
N SER A 10 -3.48 18.09 5.76
CA SER A 10 -4.67 18.77 6.27
C SER A 10 -5.64 19.09 5.14
N GLU A 11 -6.91 19.37 5.48
CA GLU A 11 -7.91 19.81 4.49
C GLU A 11 -7.51 21.12 3.78
N SER A 12 -6.72 21.95 4.45
CA SER A 12 -6.19 23.20 3.89
C SER A 12 -5.05 23.01 2.89
N SER A 13 -4.27 21.93 3.01
CA SER A 13 -3.15 21.64 2.10
C SER A 13 -3.52 20.72 0.96
N LEU A 14 -4.52 19.85 1.15
CA LEU A 14 -5.02 18.95 0.12
C LEU A 14 -6.56 18.87 0.15
N PRO A 15 -7.25 19.38 -0.88
CA PRO A 15 -8.70 19.21 -0.99
C PRO A 15 -9.10 17.74 -1.00
N GLU A 16 -10.24 17.43 -0.37
CA GLU A 16 -10.79 16.06 -0.24
C GLU A 16 -10.88 15.32 -1.59
N ARG A 17 -11.22 16.03 -2.67
CA ARG A 17 -11.24 15.45 -4.01
C ARG A 17 -9.87 14.93 -4.45
N ALA A 18 -8.81 15.72 -4.24
CA ALA A 18 -7.46 15.35 -4.62
C ALA A 18 -6.94 14.20 -3.75
N ARG A 19 -7.30 14.18 -2.46
CA ARG A 19 -7.05 13.05 -1.55
C ARG A 19 -7.65 11.75 -2.10
N ARG A 20 -8.94 11.75 -2.42
CA ARG A 20 -9.62 10.58 -2.98
C ARG A 20 -9.01 10.13 -4.30
N GLU A 21 -8.68 11.06 -5.19
CA GLU A 21 -8.02 10.72 -6.46
C GLU A 21 -6.65 10.07 -6.26
N ALA A 22 -5.89 10.48 -5.23
CA ALA A 22 -4.61 9.88 -4.86
C ALA A 22 -4.78 8.47 -4.28
N GLU A 23 -5.71 8.29 -3.34
CA GLU A 23 -6.04 6.99 -2.75
C GLU A 23 -6.52 6.01 -3.82
N ASP A 24 -7.37 6.45 -4.74
CA ASP A 24 -7.86 5.63 -5.85
C ASP A 24 -6.73 5.18 -6.78
N ARG A 25 -5.81 6.11 -7.08
CA ARG A 25 -4.65 5.83 -7.93
C ARG A 25 -3.67 4.88 -7.25
N PHE A 26 -3.40 5.07 -5.96
CA PHE A 26 -2.60 4.14 -5.16
C PHE A 26 -3.20 2.75 -5.22
N ARG A 27 -4.50 2.62 -4.91
CA ARG A 27 -5.24 1.35 -4.91
C ARG A 27 -5.17 0.65 -6.27
N ARG A 28 -5.50 1.35 -7.36
CA ARG A 28 -5.48 0.77 -8.72
C ARG A 28 -4.09 0.31 -9.13
N THR A 29 -3.05 1.07 -8.79
CA THR A 29 -1.65 0.71 -9.10
C THR A 29 -1.20 -0.50 -8.29
N LEU A 30 -1.61 -0.60 -7.03
CA LEU A 30 -1.31 -1.73 -6.16
C LEU A 30 -2.00 -3.00 -6.66
N GLU A 31 -3.30 -2.95 -6.94
CA GLU A 31 -4.07 -4.08 -7.48
C GLU A 31 -3.51 -4.53 -8.83
N ARG A 32 -3.18 -3.60 -9.73
CA ARG A 32 -2.55 -3.92 -11.02
C ARG A 32 -1.20 -4.61 -10.85
N SER A 33 -0.41 -4.18 -9.86
CA SER A 33 0.93 -4.73 -9.61
C SER A 33 0.89 -6.13 -8.99
N LEU A 34 -0.12 -6.41 -8.16
CA LEU A 34 -0.23 -7.66 -7.41
C LEU A 34 -1.19 -8.68 -8.05
N GLY A 35 -2.04 -8.27 -8.98
CA GLY A 35 -2.98 -9.17 -9.67
C GLY A 35 -4.40 -9.15 -9.10
N GLY A 36 -4.83 -8.03 -8.51
CA GLY A 36 -6.19 -7.81 -8.00
C GLY A 36 -6.29 -7.75 -6.48
N PRO A 37 -7.46 -7.40 -5.94
CA PRO A 37 -7.66 -7.06 -4.53
C PRO A 37 -7.42 -8.23 -3.56
N GLU A 38 -7.69 -9.46 -3.98
CA GLU A 38 -7.39 -10.66 -3.17
C GLU A 38 -5.88 -10.88 -3.03
N ALA A 39 -5.14 -10.69 -4.14
CA ALA A 39 -3.69 -10.78 -4.14
C ALA A 39 -3.04 -9.68 -3.28
N VAL A 40 -3.62 -8.47 -3.25
CA VAL A 40 -3.20 -7.41 -2.31
C VAL A 40 -3.31 -7.89 -0.87
N THR A 41 -4.45 -8.46 -0.49
CA THR A 41 -4.68 -8.95 0.88
C THR A 41 -3.72 -10.09 1.24
N ALA A 42 -3.50 -11.04 0.33
CA ALA A 42 -2.58 -12.16 0.55
C ALA A 42 -1.13 -11.68 0.71
N ALA A 43 -0.67 -10.79 -0.17
CA ALA A 43 0.67 -10.23 -0.13
C ALA A 43 0.91 -9.37 1.12
N TYR A 44 -0.07 -8.57 1.53
CA TYR A 44 0.01 -7.77 2.76
C TYR A 44 0.15 -8.66 4.01
N LYS A 45 -0.67 -9.71 4.13
CA LYS A 45 -0.57 -10.68 5.24
C LYS A 45 0.78 -11.39 5.25
N ALA A 46 1.26 -11.80 4.09
CA ALA A 46 2.57 -12.44 3.96
C ALA A 46 3.70 -11.50 4.39
N TRP A 47 3.63 -10.22 4.01
CA TRP A 47 4.58 -9.21 4.46
C TRP A 47 4.51 -8.97 5.97
N GLN A 48 3.33 -8.78 6.56
CA GLN A 48 3.19 -8.62 8.01
C GLN A 48 3.77 -9.83 8.77
N ASN A 49 3.46 -11.04 8.32
CA ASN A 49 4.00 -12.26 8.91
C ASN A 49 5.54 -12.31 8.79
N ALA A 50 6.08 -11.87 7.64
CA ALA A 50 7.52 -11.82 7.43
C ALA A 50 8.24 -10.77 8.29
N GLU A 51 7.59 -9.66 8.65
CA GLU A 51 8.15 -8.67 9.58
C GLU A 51 8.15 -9.17 11.04
N GLU A 52 7.22 -10.06 11.39
CA GLU A 52 7.04 -10.59 12.75
C GLU A 52 7.79 -11.92 13.00
N THR A 53 8.23 -12.59 11.93
CA THR A 53 8.80 -13.94 11.97
C THR A 53 10.24 -13.96 11.44
N SER A 54 11.11 -14.76 12.05
CA SER A 54 12.48 -14.92 11.58
C SER A 54 12.52 -15.55 10.18
N GLU A 55 13.40 -15.06 9.29
CA GLU A 55 13.50 -15.56 7.90
C GLU A 55 13.70 -17.08 7.80
N SER A 56 14.36 -17.70 8.80
CA SER A 56 14.58 -19.15 8.88
C SER A 56 13.32 -19.98 9.07
N GLU A 57 12.23 -19.36 9.50
CA GLU A 57 10.93 -20.00 9.79
C GLU A 57 9.89 -19.71 8.69
N LEU A 58 10.20 -18.82 7.75
CA LEU A 58 9.31 -18.43 6.67
C LEU A 58 9.41 -19.41 5.49
N SER A 59 8.26 -19.80 4.96
CA SER A 59 8.24 -20.58 3.72
C SER A 59 8.66 -19.73 2.52
N PRO A 60 9.25 -20.34 1.47
CA PRO A 60 9.61 -19.63 0.24
C PRO A 60 8.44 -18.90 -0.43
N GLU A 61 7.23 -19.44 -0.30
CA GLU A 61 6.00 -18.84 -0.83
C GLU A 61 5.64 -17.54 -0.10
N ILE A 62 5.74 -17.52 1.23
CA ILE A 62 5.48 -16.32 2.03
C ILE A 62 6.53 -15.24 1.74
N MET A 63 7.81 -15.62 1.62
CA MET A 63 8.86 -14.69 1.23
C MET A 63 8.62 -14.09 -0.16
N LEU A 64 8.16 -14.88 -1.12
CA LEU A 64 7.83 -14.39 -2.47
C LEU A 64 6.70 -13.36 -2.41
N LEU A 65 5.61 -13.66 -1.71
CA LEU A 65 4.47 -12.77 -1.55
C LEU A 65 4.86 -11.46 -0.82
N ALA A 66 5.68 -11.54 0.23
CA ALA A 66 6.19 -10.37 0.93
C ALA A 66 7.04 -9.46 0.03
N ARG A 67 7.89 -10.04 -0.82
CA ARG A 67 8.68 -9.27 -1.81
C ARG A 67 7.80 -8.64 -2.87
N GLN A 68 6.77 -9.35 -3.34
CA GLN A 68 5.78 -8.81 -4.27
C GLN A 68 5.05 -7.62 -3.64
N TRP A 69 4.64 -7.73 -2.37
CA TRP A 69 4.06 -6.62 -1.61
C TRP A 69 4.97 -5.40 -1.62
N GLN A 70 6.23 -5.54 -1.21
CA GLN A 70 7.19 -4.42 -1.16
C GLN A 70 7.35 -3.72 -2.52
N ALA A 71 7.49 -4.50 -3.60
CA ALA A 71 7.61 -3.96 -4.95
C ALA A 71 6.32 -3.27 -5.44
N GLY A 72 5.15 -3.87 -5.18
CA GLY A 72 3.85 -3.33 -5.53
C GLY A 72 3.52 -2.05 -4.76
N ALA A 73 3.76 -2.05 -3.45
CA ALA A 73 3.59 -0.90 -2.57
C ALA A 73 4.49 0.25 -2.99
N THR A 74 5.76 0.01 -3.29
CA THR A 74 6.70 1.05 -3.75
C THR A 74 6.19 1.77 -5.01
N ARG A 75 5.68 1.02 -6.00
CA ARG A 75 5.08 1.59 -7.21
C ARG A 75 3.79 2.36 -6.91
N ALA A 76 2.96 1.81 -6.03
CA ALA A 76 1.72 2.46 -5.60
C ALA A 76 2.00 3.79 -4.89
N TYR A 77 3.02 3.86 -4.04
CA TYR A 77 3.46 5.09 -3.38
C TYR A 77 3.89 6.15 -4.38
N GLN A 78 4.77 5.80 -5.32
CA GLN A 78 5.22 6.73 -6.37
C GLN A 78 4.04 7.28 -7.18
N SER A 79 3.10 6.40 -7.55
CA SER A 79 1.91 6.79 -8.31
C SER A 79 0.97 7.66 -7.49
N GLY A 80 0.68 7.25 -6.24
CA GLY A 80 -0.25 7.93 -5.33
C GLY A 80 0.18 9.36 -5.02
N PHE A 81 1.48 9.60 -4.79
CA PHE A 81 1.99 10.95 -4.51
C PHE A 81 2.15 11.85 -5.74
N THR A 82 2.01 11.31 -6.95
CA THR A 82 2.21 12.10 -8.17
C THR A 82 1.25 13.30 -8.22
N GLY A 83 1.81 14.52 -8.22
CA GLY A 83 1.04 15.75 -8.34
C GLY A 83 0.42 16.29 -7.05
N LEU A 84 0.75 15.75 -5.87
CA LEU A 84 0.24 16.24 -4.57
C LEU A 84 1.10 17.34 -3.93
N GLY A 85 2.30 17.58 -4.46
CA GLY A 85 3.33 18.40 -3.80
C GLY A 85 4.20 17.58 -2.85
N GLU A 86 5.30 18.17 -2.39
CA GLU A 86 6.20 17.51 -1.45
C GLU A 86 5.64 17.63 -0.03
N ASN A 87 5.40 16.49 0.61
CA ASN A 87 5.09 16.42 2.02
C ASN A 87 5.77 15.17 2.61
N PRO A 88 6.91 15.33 3.31
CA PRO A 88 7.66 14.20 3.86
C PRO A 88 6.93 13.49 4.99
N GLU A 89 5.93 14.13 5.60
CA GLU A 89 5.09 13.55 6.65
C GLU A 89 3.86 12.84 6.06
N ALA A 90 3.69 12.78 4.74
CA ALA A 90 2.56 12.09 4.14
C ALA A 90 2.85 10.60 3.90
N TRP A 91 1.88 9.74 4.20
CA TRP A 91 1.93 8.29 3.92
C TRP A 91 0.56 7.75 3.53
N PHE A 92 0.55 6.59 2.87
CA PHE A 92 -0.67 5.85 2.58
C PHE A 92 -0.80 4.73 3.60
N ASP A 93 -1.81 4.80 4.45
CA ASP A 93 -2.13 3.74 5.40
C ASP A 93 -3.00 2.68 4.73
N VAL A 94 -2.51 1.43 4.72
CA VAL A 94 -3.24 0.28 4.18
C VAL A 94 -3.69 -0.57 5.34
N ARG A 95 -5.01 -0.78 5.47
CA ARG A 95 -5.61 -1.59 6.53
C ARG A 95 -6.48 -2.69 5.96
N LEU A 96 -6.32 -3.91 6.46
CA LEU A 96 -7.25 -4.99 6.17
C LEU A 96 -8.50 -4.84 7.04
N GLU A 97 -9.68 -4.96 6.42
CA GLU A 97 -10.93 -5.03 7.16
C GLU A 97 -11.05 -6.41 7.83
N ARG A 98 -11.45 -6.41 9.10
CA ARG A 98 -11.60 -7.60 9.94
C ARG A 98 -12.86 -8.39 9.58
#